data_AF-A0A962R1M6-F1
#
_entry.id   AF-A0A962R1M6-F1
#
_cell.length_a   1.000
_cell.length_b   1.000
_cell.length_c   1.000
_cell.angle_alpha   90.00
_cell.angle_beta   90.00
_cell.angle_gamma   90.00
#
_symmetry.space_group_name_H-M   'P 1'
#
loop_
_entity.id
_entity.type
_entity.pdbx_description
1 polymer ?
#
loop_
_entity_poly.entity_id
_entity_poly.type
_entity_poly.pdbx_seq_one_letter_code
_entity_poly.pdbx_strand_id
1 'polypeptide(L)'
;SPDPGDPQGSAARKVSMTARRIPDGMQATIRSLQWGDTDLRGSVVYHETTPPQIEVQLDGGKLSLLPWEDVDKPSPDDTEKPEESSIVTRTAKAGIDMVGDVVLAPLRLLSGPREAEPGDKIFSKDPLPLSWIKEYQLEIRGKLDSLESIEARASDLELTVDIHDGQLSAEARAAVVNRGDAWIKVQLDASKQPASLHLNGEFRNLQGPLVKAAIPRSGYFDVRSQGDSQAELAAAVDGLIYLELGAGPLDYSKLMLLTADVATAAFDTLIPGSHDKQPKLECALTLGVFKDGKGITPYGYAARTSQANLVGKVELDLKKEIIHMNFSSSSRKGVGMSVGNVFSNTIEIEGALTDPKIIPDATGLIWRGWAAILTGGLSIVG
;
A
#
# COMPACT_ATOMS: atom_id res chain seq x y z
N SER A 1 38.59 19.15 30.55
CA SER A 1 37.18 18.91 30.21
C SER A 1 37.12 18.01 29.01
N PRO A 2 36.42 16.87 29.06
CA PRO A 2 36.10 16.12 27.86
C PRO A 2 34.94 16.79 27.12
N ASP A 3 35.02 16.73 25.81
CA ASP A 3 34.12 17.29 24.82
C ASP A 3 32.79 16.48 24.77
N PRO A 4 31.60 17.11 24.91
CA PRO A 4 30.31 16.42 24.84
C PRO A 4 29.73 16.56 23.44
N GLY A 5 30.05 15.64 22.52
CA GLY A 5 29.59 15.80 21.14
C GLY A 5 29.89 14.65 20.19
N ASP A 6 29.70 13.40 20.61
CA ASP A 6 29.64 12.27 19.67
C ASP A 6 28.43 11.37 20.00
N PRO A 7 27.34 11.46 19.22
CA PRO A 7 26.24 10.51 19.30
C PRO A 7 26.32 9.49 18.16
N GLN A 8 27.48 8.87 17.92
CA GLN A 8 27.55 7.60 17.19
C GLN A 8 28.12 6.51 18.10
N GLY A 9 27.32 6.16 19.10
CA GLY A 9 27.53 4.93 19.85
C GLY A 9 27.38 3.72 18.91
N SER A 10 28.50 3.21 18.40
CA SER A 10 28.61 1.86 17.85
C SER A 10 27.86 0.89 18.78
N ALA A 11 26.71 0.39 18.35
CA ALA A 11 25.94 -0.56 19.14
C ALA A 11 26.81 -1.81 19.37
N ALA A 12 27.31 -1.98 20.60
CA ALA A 12 28.24 -3.04 20.94
C ALA A 12 27.62 -4.41 20.64
N ARG A 13 28.17 -5.12 19.65
CA ARG A 13 27.76 -6.47 19.30
C ARG A 13 28.25 -7.44 20.37
N LYS A 14 27.35 -8.18 21.00
CA LYS A 14 27.70 -9.25 21.96
C LYS A 14 27.13 -10.56 21.46
N VAL A 15 27.99 -11.56 21.31
CA VAL A 15 27.59 -12.90 20.88
C VAL A 15 28.14 -13.91 21.88
N SER A 16 27.24 -14.72 22.42
CA SER A 16 27.57 -15.90 23.23
C SER A 16 27.06 -17.13 22.50
N MET A 17 27.97 -17.90 21.91
CA MET A 17 27.64 -19.11 21.16
C MET A 17 28.62 -20.25 21.42
N THR A 18 28.16 -21.47 21.18
CA THR A 18 29.02 -22.66 21.09
C THR A 18 28.85 -23.27 19.71
N ALA A 19 29.94 -23.56 19.03
CA ALA A 19 29.93 -24.21 17.72
C ALA A 19 30.66 -25.55 17.77
N ARG A 20 30.17 -26.53 17.01
CA ARG A 20 30.81 -27.83 16.83
C ARG A 20 30.72 -28.27 15.38
N ARG A 21 31.70 -29.04 14.94
CA ARG A 21 31.65 -29.72 13.64
C ARG A 21 30.70 -30.92 13.71
N ILE A 22 29.91 -31.12 12.67
CA ILE A 22 29.09 -32.30 12.42
C ILE A 22 29.60 -33.02 11.15
N PRO A 23 29.22 -34.27 10.87
CA PRO A 23 29.81 -35.05 9.76
C PRO A 23 29.75 -34.36 8.39
N ASP A 24 28.70 -33.58 8.16
CA ASP A 24 28.35 -32.92 6.91
C ASP A 24 28.29 -31.39 7.05
N GLY A 25 28.92 -30.80 8.07
CA GLY A 25 28.99 -29.35 8.22
C GLY A 25 29.24 -28.84 9.63
N MET A 26 28.51 -27.79 10.04
CA MET A 26 28.71 -27.08 11.30
C MET A 26 27.38 -26.84 12.02
N GLN A 27 27.38 -26.98 13.34
CA GLN A 27 26.25 -26.63 14.19
C GLN A 27 26.68 -25.60 15.23
N ALA A 28 25.92 -24.51 15.34
CA ALA A 28 26.09 -23.48 16.35
C ALA A 28 24.83 -23.35 17.21
N THR A 29 25.00 -23.29 18.52
CA THR A 29 23.95 -22.90 19.48
C THR A 29 24.24 -21.48 19.94
N ILE A 30 23.29 -20.58 19.72
CA ILE A 30 23.35 -19.16 20.03
C ILE A 30 22.60 -18.95 21.35
N ARG A 31 23.35 -18.74 22.44
CA ARG A 31 22.75 -18.46 23.76
C ARG A 31 22.30 -17.01 23.90
N SER A 32 22.97 -16.10 23.20
CA SER A 32 22.58 -14.70 23.08
C SER A 32 23.31 -14.08 21.88
N LEU A 33 22.56 -13.38 21.04
CA LEU A 33 23.02 -12.55 19.93
C LEU A 33 22.41 -11.17 20.11
N GLN A 34 23.19 -10.22 20.64
CA GLN A 34 22.76 -8.86 20.88
C GLN A 34 23.42 -7.90 19.88
N TRP A 35 22.59 -7.12 19.20
CA TRP A 35 23.02 -6.05 18.30
C TRP A 35 21.96 -4.95 18.20
N GLY A 36 22.27 -3.75 18.68
CA GLY A 36 21.26 -2.70 18.82
C GLY A 36 20.14 -3.17 19.76
N ASP A 37 18.89 -3.01 19.32
CA ASP A 37 17.70 -3.49 20.04
C ASP A 37 17.33 -4.95 19.71
N THR A 38 18.16 -5.64 18.91
CA THR A 38 18.02 -7.08 18.64
C THR A 38 18.66 -7.89 19.76
N ASP A 39 17.96 -8.90 20.26
CA ASP A 39 18.45 -9.93 21.17
C ASP A 39 17.83 -11.28 20.78
N LEU A 40 18.61 -12.18 20.19
CA LEU A 40 18.13 -13.46 19.66
C LEU A 40 18.79 -14.66 20.32
N ARG A 41 18.05 -15.76 20.37
CA ARG A 41 18.52 -17.07 20.85
C ARG A 41 18.02 -18.18 19.94
N GLY A 42 18.80 -19.24 19.83
CA GLY A 42 18.45 -20.33 18.92
C GLY A 42 19.63 -21.21 18.52
N SER A 43 19.51 -21.83 17.36
CA SER A 43 20.59 -22.58 16.74
C SER A 43 20.64 -22.38 15.24
N VAL A 44 21.82 -22.54 14.68
CA VAL A 44 22.05 -22.57 13.24
C VAL A 44 22.79 -23.86 12.90
N VAL A 45 22.31 -24.58 11.90
CA VAL A 45 23.00 -25.72 11.30
C VAL A 45 23.32 -25.36 9.86
N TYR A 46 24.56 -25.57 9.47
CA TYR A 46 25.03 -25.41 8.11
C TYR A 46 25.46 -26.78 7.61
N HIS A 47 24.93 -27.19 6.46
CA HIS A 47 25.32 -28.42 5.77
C HIS A 47 26.09 -28.08 4.49
N GLU A 48 27.18 -28.80 4.27
CA GLU A 48 28.04 -28.74 3.08
C GLU A 48 27.40 -29.49 1.91
N THR A 49 26.19 -29.08 1.52
CA THR A 49 25.47 -29.56 0.34
C THR A 49 25.68 -28.63 -0.87
N THR A 50 25.22 -29.07 -2.05
CA THR A 50 25.21 -28.23 -3.26
C THR A 50 23.79 -28.18 -3.83
N PRO A 51 23.06 -27.06 -3.73
CA PRO A 51 23.42 -25.81 -3.01
C PRO A 51 23.52 -25.99 -1.49
N PRO A 52 24.23 -25.09 -0.78
CA PRO A 52 24.39 -25.16 0.67
C PRO A 52 23.04 -25.06 1.39
N GLN A 53 22.87 -25.87 2.43
CA GLN A 53 21.66 -25.87 3.26
C GLN A 53 21.94 -25.22 4.62
N ILE A 54 21.05 -24.32 5.03
CA ILE A 54 21.11 -23.60 6.29
C ILE A 54 19.80 -23.85 7.03
N GLU A 55 19.87 -24.36 8.25
CA GLU A 55 18.73 -24.50 9.16
C GLU A 55 18.89 -23.51 10.31
N VAL A 56 17.84 -22.74 10.60
CA VAL A 56 17.81 -21.75 11.68
C VAL A 56 16.60 -22.04 12.57
N GLN A 57 16.88 -22.35 13.83
CA GLN A 57 15.86 -22.43 14.88
C GLN A 57 15.90 -21.16 15.72
N LEU A 58 14.78 -20.44 15.80
CA LEU A 58 14.60 -19.29 16.69
C LEU A 58 13.82 -19.73 17.94
N ASP A 59 14.44 -19.59 19.11
CA ASP A 59 13.85 -20.01 20.39
C ASP A 59 13.09 -18.87 21.10
N GLY A 60 13.24 -17.64 20.61
CA GLY A 60 12.66 -16.43 21.20
C GLY A 60 13.61 -15.24 21.11
N GLY A 61 13.19 -14.12 21.69
CA GLY A 61 13.93 -12.87 21.68
C GLY A 61 13.29 -11.76 20.85
N LYS A 62 14.01 -10.66 20.73
CA LYS A 62 13.57 -9.43 20.05
C LYS A 62 14.37 -9.24 18.78
N LEU A 63 13.68 -8.94 17.67
CA LEU A 63 14.29 -8.55 16.41
C LEU A 63 13.91 -7.11 16.08
N SER A 64 14.90 -6.22 15.95
CA SER A 64 14.68 -4.83 15.54
C SER A 64 15.22 -4.60 14.14
N LEU A 65 14.35 -4.46 13.14
CA LEU A 65 14.69 -4.19 11.75
C LEU A 65 15.15 -2.74 11.48
N LEU A 66 14.98 -1.83 12.44
CA LEU A 66 15.32 -0.41 12.31
C LEU A 66 16.73 -0.12 11.75
N PRO A 67 17.82 -0.83 12.15
CA PRO A 67 19.15 -0.58 11.61
C PRO A 67 19.29 -0.85 10.11
N TRP A 68 18.41 -1.68 9.54
CA TRP A 68 18.41 -2.01 8.11
C TRP A 68 17.46 -1.12 7.31
N GLU A 69 16.47 -0.52 7.97
CA GLU A 69 15.46 0.33 7.32
C GLU A 69 15.86 1.81 7.30
N ASP A 70 16.84 2.23 8.12
CA ASP A 70 17.34 3.61 8.15
C ASP A 70 18.38 3.92 7.04
N VAL A 71 18.67 2.94 6.17
CA VAL A 71 19.69 3.04 5.11
C VAL A 71 19.22 3.86 3.90
N ASP A 72 17.91 4.11 3.77
CA ASP A 72 17.31 4.87 2.66
C ASP A 72 17.05 6.36 2.97
N LYS A 73 17.52 6.89 4.10
CA LYS A 73 17.54 8.35 4.27
C LYS A 73 18.75 8.91 3.53
N PRO A 74 18.57 9.76 2.50
CA PRO A 74 19.69 10.48 1.93
C PRO A 74 20.39 11.25 3.05
N SER A 75 21.70 11.04 3.18
CA SER A 75 22.54 11.80 4.10
C SER A 75 22.39 13.29 3.76
N PRO A 76 22.27 14.20 4.74
CA PRO A 76 22.12 15.63 4.46
C PRO A 76 23.33 16.25 3.71
N ASP A 77 24.42 15.50 3.53
CA ASP A 77 25.60 15.92 2.77
C ASP A 77 25.55 15.61 1.27
N ASP A 78 24.64 14.76 0.77
CA ASP A 78 24.49 14.51 -0.66
C ASP A 78 23.48 15.49 -1.29
N THR A 79 23.77 16.78 -1.15
CA THR A 79 23.18 17.80 -2.02
C THR A 79 24.02 17.92 -3.28
N GLU A 80 23.72 17.08 -4.28
CA GLU A 80 24.06 17.45 -5.65
C GLU A 80 23.38 18.78 -5.99
N LYS A 81 24.19 19.75 -6.40
CA LYS A 81 23.74 21.08 -6.83
C LYS A 81 22.73 20.92 -7.98
N PRO A 82 21.52 21.50 -7.88
CA PRO A 82 20.60 21.53 -9.01
C PRO A 82 21.19 22.40 -10.12
N GLU A 83 21.29 21.85 -11.34
CA GLU A 83 21.48 22.66 -12.53
C GLU A 83 20.31 23.66 -12.67
N GLU A 84 20.66 24.93 -12.84
CA GLU A 84 19.74 26.03 -13.09
C GLU A 84 19.00 25.84 -14.43
N SER A 85 17.88 25.12 -14.41
CA SER A 85 16.81 25.32 -15.40
C SER A 85 15.65 26.03 -14.72
N SER A 86 15.56 27.34 -15.02
CA SER A 86 14.74 28.33 -14.33
C SER A 86 13.28 27.92 -14.11
N ILE A 87 12.80 28.13 -12.89
CA ILE A 87 11.42 27.96 -12.40
C ILE A 87 10.36 28.61 -13.32
N VAL A 88 10.73 29.64 -14.07
CA VAL A 88 9.89 30.34 -15.05
C VAL A 88 9.47 29.42 -16.21
N THR A 89 10.32 28.48 -16.62
CA THR A 89 10.04 27.54 -17.71
C THR A 89 9.02 26.47 -17.30
N ARG A 90 9.00 26.07 -16.02
CA ARG A 90 8.03 25.11 -15.48
C ARG A 90 6.64 25.71 -15.31
N THR A 91 6.54 26.98 -14.89
CA THR A 91 5.25 27.68 -14.76
C THR A 91 4.64 28.01 -16.13
N ALA A 92 5.46 28.35 -17.12
CA ALA A 92 4.98 28.55 -18.49
C ALA A 92 4.48 27.23 -19.13
N LYS A 93 5.13 26.09 -18.84
CA LYS A 93 4.71 24.77 -19.34
C LYS A 93 3.39 24.30 -18.71
N ALA A 94 3.25 24.44 -17.39
CA ALA A 94 2.01 24.13 -16.67
C ALA A 94 0.80 24.98 -17.13
N GLY A 95 1.02 26.26 -17.48
CA GLY A 95 -0.03 27.12 -18.02
C GLY A 95 -0.47 26.75 -19.45
N ILE A 96 0.46 26.28 -20.28
CA ILE A 96 0.17 25.83 -21.66
C ILE A 96 -0.53 24.46 -21.66
N ASP A 97 -0.12 23.56 -20.77
CA ASP A 97 -0.74 22.23 -20.61
C ASP A 97 -2.19 22.33 -20.11
N MET A 98 -2.49 23.28 -19.21
CA MET A 98 -3.85 23.50 -18.70
C MET A 98 -4.82 24.01 -19.79
N VAL A 99 -4.35 24.86 -20.71
CA VAL A 99 -5.19 25.34 -21.84
C VAL A 99 -5.37 24.24 -22.89
N GLY A 100 -4.32 23.44 -23.16
CA GLY A 100 -4.42 22.26 -24.03
C GLY A 100 -5.33 21.16 -23.46
N ASP A 101 -5.35 21.00 -22.13
CA ASP A 101 -6.20 20.05 -21.43
C ASP A 101 -7.68 20.43 -21.51
N VAL A 102 -8.03 21.71 -21.39
CA VAL A 102 -9.43 22.16 -21.52
C VAL A 102 -9.94 22.04 -22.97
N VAL A 103 -9.10 22.31 -23.97
CA VAL A 103 -9.49 22.25 -25.40
C VAL A 103 -9.65 20.81 -25.91
N LEU A 104 -8.87 19.86 -25.39
CA LEU A 104 -8.89 18.46 -25.82
C LEU A 104 -9.83 17.56 -25.00
N ALA A 105 -10.53 18.10 -23.99
CA ALA A 105 -11.47 17.35 -23.15
C ALA A 105 -12.54 16.56 -23.94
N PRO A 106 -13.13 17.07 -25.05
CA PRO A 106 -14.10 16.29 -25.84
C PRO A 106 -13.51 15.06 -26.54
N LEU A 107 -12.20 15.07 -26.87
CA LEU A 107 -11.51 13.95 -27.51
C LEU A 107 -11.07 12.88 -26.50
N ARG A 108 -10.87 13.25 -25.22
CA ARG A 108 -10.55 12.31 -24.13
C ARG A 108 -11.73 11.37 -23.81
N LEU A 109 -12.96 11.83 -24.01
CA LEU A 109 -14.18 11.04 -23.84
C LEU A 109 -14.29 9.86 -24.83
N LEU A 110 -13.57 9.92 -25.97
CA LEU A 110 -13.57 8.89 -27.02
C LEU A 110 -12.36 7.95 -26.96
N SER A 111 -11.30 8.33 -26.23
CA SER A 111 -10.01 7.60 -26.20
C SER A 111 -9.71 6.90 -24.87
N GLY A 112 -10.53 7.13 -23.83
CA GLY A 112 -10.34 6.56 -22.50
C GLY A 112 -9.20 7.24 -21.71
N PRO A 113 -9.03 6.89 -20.43
CA PRO A 113 -7.94 7.41 -19.60
C PRO A 113 -6.58 7.16 -20.24
N ARG A 114 -5.72 8.17 -20.24
CA ARG A 114 -4.33 8.05 -20.71
C ARG A 114 -3.56 7.14 -19.76
N GLU A 115 -2.81 6.20 -20.32
CA GLU A 115 -1.84 5.40 -19.58
C GLU A 115 -0.80 6.31 -18.91
N ALA A 116 -0.36 5.97 -17.69
CA ALA A 116 0.67 6.74 -17.00
C ALA A 116 1.95 6.81 -17.84
N GLU A 117 2.56 7.99 -17.93
CA GLU A 117 3.85 8.14 -18.62
C GLU A 117 4.94 7.31 -17.89
N PRO A 118 5.99 6.85 -18.59
CA PRO A 118 6.99 5.94 -18.01
C PRO A 118 7.69 6.42 -16.72
N GLY A 119 7.74 7.73 -16.46
CA GLY A 119 8.29 8.32 -15.23
C GLY A 119 7.29 8.48 -14.09
N ASP A 120 6.00 8.27 -14.37
CA ASP A 120 4.88 8.42 -13.42
C ASP A 120 4.31 7.07 -12.97
N LYS A 121 4.95 5.96 -13.37
CA LYS A 121 4.57 4.59 -13.01
C LYS A 121 5.14 4.18 -11.65
N ILE A 122 4.27 3.67 -10.78
CA ILE A 122 4.53 3.11 -9.45
C ILE A 122 5.22 1.75 -9.56
N PHE A 123 4.84 0.92 -10.53
CA PHE A 123 5.38 -0.43 -10.63
C PHE A 123 6.65 -0.44 -11.48
N SER A 124 7.79 -0.73 -10.84
CA SER A 124 9.06 -0.82 -11.57
C SER A 124 9.04 -1.99 -12.57
N LYS A 125 9.61 -1.73 -13.74
CA LYS A 125 9.89 -2.74 -14.77
C LYS A 125 11.23 -3.45 -14.56
N ASP A 126 12.02 -3.00 -13.60
CA ASP A 126 13.31 -3.61 -13.30
C ASP A 126 13.11 -5.06 -12.82
N PRO A 127 13.97 -5.99 -13.27
CA PRO A 127 13.87 -7.37 -12.83
C PRO A 127 14.02 -7.50 -11.32
N LEU A 128 13.15 -8.32 -10.71
CA LEU A 128 13.25 -8.68 -9.30
C LEU A 128 14.54 -9.48 -9.07
N PRO A 129 15.32 -9.17 -8.02
CA PRO A 129 16.56 -9.88 -7.72
C PRO A 129 16.24 -11.24 -7.07
N LEU A 130 15.79 -12.22 -7.86
CA LEU A 130 15.35 -13.54 -7.38
C LEU A 130 16.42 -14.63 -7.48
N SER A 131 17.63 -14.30 -7.96
CA SER A 131 18.71 -15.29 -8.17
C SER A 131 19.12 -16.01 -6.89
N TRP A 132 19.14 -15.30 -5.76
CA TRP A 132 19.56 -15.84 -4.46
C TRP A 132 18.70 -17.02 -3.99
N ILE A 133 17.43 -17.12 -4.42
CA ILE A 133 16.52 -18.23 -4.05
C ILE A 133 17.01 -19.57 -4.62
N LYS A 134 17.79 -19.54 -5.71
CA LYS A 134 18.38 -20.73 -6.34
C LYS A 134 19.76 -21.08 -5.78
N GLU A 135 20.39 -20.16 -5.07
CA GLU A 135 21.77 -20.29 -4.59
C GLU A 135 21.86 -20.96 -3.22
N TYR A 136 20.76 -20.99 -2.45
CA TYR A 136 20.72 -21.48 -1.08
C TYR A 136 19.49 -22.34 -0.82
N GLN A 137 19.66 -23.34 0.06
CA GLN A 137 18.54 -23.98 0.74
C GLN A 137 18.48 -23.42 2.17
N LEU A 138 17.30 -23.00 2.59
CA LEU A 138 17.12 -22.31 3.85
C LEU A 138 15.86 -22.83 4.55
N GLU A 139 15.99 -23.30 5.77
CA GLU A 139 14.88 -23.60 6.66
C GLU A 139 15.00 -22.69 7.89
N ILE A 140 14.02 -21.82 8.12
CA ILE A 140 13.91 -21.01 9.33
C ILE A 140 12.63 -21.41 10.03
N ARG A 141 12.71 -21.80 11.29
CA ARG A 141 11.55 -22.08 12.13
C ARG A 141 11.72 -21.45 13.48
N GLY A 142 10.65 -20.92 14.04
CA GLY A 142 10.67 -20.57 15.45
C GLY A 142 9.73 -19.46 15.86
N LYS A 143 10.00 -18.94 17.05
CA LYS A 143 9.20 -17.91 17.70
C LYS A 143 10.05 -16.70 18.02
N LEU A 144 9.44 -15.53 17.96
CA LEU A 144 10.01 -14.25 18.38
C LEU A 144 9.06 -13.60 19.38
N ASP A 145 9.62 -13.09 20.47
CA ASP A 145 8.86 -12.39 21.50
C ASP A 145 8.36 -11.04 20.96
N SER A 146 9.21 -10.34 20.19
CA SER A 146 8.82 -9.12 19.49
C SER A 146 9.61 -8.86 18.22
N LEU A 147 8.94 -8.26 17.24
CA LEU A 147 9.52 -7.66 16.05
C LEU A 147 9.26 -6.15 16.06
N GLU A 148 10.28 -5.35 15.83
CA GLU A 148 10.18 -3.90 15.67
C GLU A 148 10.71 -3.47 14.31
N SER A 149 9.92 -2.67 13.60
CA SER A 149 10.28 -2.01 12.35
C SER A 149 9.70 -0.60 12.32
N ILE A 150 10.09 0.20 11.33
CA ILE A 150 9.55 1.54 11.10
C ILE A 150 8.03 1.48 10.94
N GLU A 151 7.55 0.46 10.23
CA GLU A 151 6.14 0.35 9.85
C GLU A 151 5.32 -0.50 10.83
N ALA A 152 5.93 -1.44 11.54
CA ALA A 152 5.20 -2.42 12.35
C ALA A 152 5.88 -2.75 13.68
N ARG A 153 5.05 -2.99 14.68
CA ARG A 153 5.44 -3.68 15.92
C ARG A 153 4.58 -4.91 16.08
N ALA A 154 5.24 -6.05 16.20
CA ALA A 154 4.60 -7.33 16.44
C ALA A 154 5.15 -8.00 17.71
N SER A 155 4.34 -8.84 18.33
CA SER A 155 4.67 -9.65 19.49
C SER A 155 4.03 -11.02 19.37
N ASP A 156 4.65 -12.01 20.01
CA ASP A 156 4.28 -13.43 19.90
C ASP A 156 4.19 -13.86 18.42
N LEU A 157 5.31 -13.71 17.72
CA LEU A 157 5.45 -14.01 16.30
C LEU A 157 5.92 -15.45 16.12
N GLU A 158 5.19 -16.24 15.34
CA GLU A 158 5.62 -17.54 14.83
C GLU A 158 6.01 -17.39 13.36
N LEU A 159 7.17 -17.91 12.98
CA LEU A 159 7.73 -17.78 11.64
C LEU A 159 8.20 -19.15 11.13
N THR A 160 7.83 -19.46 9.89
CA THR A 160 8.38 -20.56 9.11
C THR A 160 8.80 -20.03 7.75
N VAL A 161 10.03 -20.29 7.32
CA VAL A 161 10.53 -19.99 5.98
C VAL A 161 11.25 -21.21 5.45
N ASP A 162 10.85 -21.68 4.28
CA ASP A 162 11.49 -22.78 3.58
C ASP A 162 11.88 -22.31 2.19
N ILE A 163 13.14 -22.49 1.82
CA ILE A 163 13.67 -22.26 0.48
C ILE A 163 14.33 -23.54 0.01
N HIS A 164 13.82 -24.07 -1.10
CA HIS A 164 14.31 -25.30 -1.70
C HIS A 164 14.11 -25.24 -3.21
N ASP A 165 15.17 -25.52 -3.98
CA ASP A 165 15.14 -25.62 -5.44
C ASP A 165 14.46 -24.43 -6.15
N GLY A 166 14.76 -23.20 -5.73
CA GLY A 166 14.18 -21.99 -6.33
C GLY A 166 12.73 -21.71 -5.91
N GLN A 167 12.18 -22.46 -4.97
CA GLN A 167 10.87 -22.23 -4.37
C GLN A 167 11.04 -21.70 -2.95
N LEU A 168 10.37 -20.59 -2.64
CA LEU A 168 10.28 -19.99 -1.32
C LEU A 168 8.85 -20.14 -0.81
N SER A 169 8.70 -20.64 0.42
CA SER A 169 7.47 -20.65 1.19
C SER A 169 7.74 -19.99 2.53
N ALA A 170 7.11 -18.86 2.80
CA ALA A 170 7.19 -18.19 4.09
C ALA A 170 5.80 -18.08 4.71
N GLU A 171 5.69 -18.30 6.01
CA GLU A 171 4.47 -18.15 6.78
C GLU A 171 4.79 -17.45 8.10
N ALA A 172 4.02 -16.42 8.44
CA ALA A 172 4.16 -15.68 9.67
C ALA A 172 2.81 -15.50 10.35
N ARG A 173 2.75 -15.71 11.67
CA ARG A 173 1.58 -15.46 12.51
C ARG A 173 1.97 -14.59 13.68
N ALA A 174 1.32 -13.45 13.85
CA ALA A 174 1.53 -12.57 15.00
C ALA A 174 0.26 -12.51 15.84
N ALA A 175 0.34 -12.88 17.12
CA ALA A 175 -0.80 -12.78 18.04
C ALA A 175 -1.13 -11.32 18.36
N VAL A 176 -0.11 -10.45 18.38
CA VAL A 176 -0.28 -9.00 18.46
C VAL A 176 0.56 -8.34 17.39
N VAL A 177 -0.07 -7.63 16.46
CA VAL A 177 0.59 -6.73 15.53
C VAL A 177 -0.23 -5.46 15.45
N ASN A 178 0.36 -4.32 15.82
CA ASN A 178 -0.34 -3.03 15.76
C ASN A 178 -1.75 -3.09 16.37
N ARG A 179 -1.86 -3.61 17.62
CA ARG A 179 -3.10 -3.84 18.40
C ARG A 179 -4.09 -4.90 17.87
N GLY A 180 -3.86 -5.45 16.69
CA GLY A 180 -4.63 -6.53 16.12
C GLY A 180 -3.86 -7.84 16.09
N ASP A 181 -4.33 -8.79 15.28
CA ASP A 181 -3.63 -10.02 14.97
C ASP A 181 -3.60 -10.23 13.45
N ALA A 182 -2.60 -10.95 12.95
CA ALA A 182 -2.48 -11.23 11.53
C ALA A 182 -1.73 -12.53 11.26
N TRP A 183 -2.08 -13.16 10.14
CA TRP A 183 -1.26 -14.18 9.52
C TRP A 183 -1.08 -13.90 8.03
N ILE A 184 0.08 -14.29 7.52
CA ILE A 184 0.42 -14.17 6.11
C ILE A 184 1.20 -15.40 5.68
N LYS A 185 0.94 -15.83 4.44
CA LYS A 185 1.73 -16.82 3.74
C LYS A 185 2.10 -16.30 2.36
N VAL A 186 3.36 -16.51 2.02
CA VAL A 186 4.00 -16.10 0.77
C VAL A 186 4.57 -17.34 0.12
N GLN A 187 4.23 -17.58 -1.14
CA GLN A 187 4.79 -18.66 -1.93
C GLN A 187 5.32 -18.08 -3.23
N LEU A 188 6.62 -18.17 -3.44
CA LEU A 188 7.29 -17.67 -4.63
C LEU A 188 8.03 -18.84 -5.30
N ASP A 189 7.75 -19.07 -6.57
CA ASP A 189 8.42 -20.09 -7.37
C ASP A 189 9.20 -19.40 -8.49
N ALA A 190 10.49 -19.21 -8.24
CA ALA A 190 11.45 -18.64 -9.18
C ALA A 190 12.04 -19.69 -10.14
N SER A 191 11.63 -20.97 -10.03
CA SER A 191 11.99 -22.02 -10.98
C SER A 191 11.20 -21.91 -12.29
N LYS A 192 10.01 -21.30 -12.23
CA LYS A 192 9.18 -20.97 -13.41
C LYS A 192 9.68 -19.71 -14.12
N GLN A 193 9.28 -19.59 -15.40
CA GLN A 193 9.49 -18.41 -16.23
C GLN A 193 8.16 -18.02 -16.92
N PRO A 194 7.56 -16.86 -16.58
CA PRO A 194 7.97 -15.95 -15.49
C PRO A 194 7.79 -16.58 -14.11
N ALA A 195 8.43 -16.02 -13.08
CA ALA A 195 8.26 -16.48 -11.69
C ALA A 195 6.80 -16.38 -11.25
N SER A 196 6.32 -17.33 -10.43
CA SER A 196 4.94 -17.29 -9.91
C SER A 196 4.89 -16.96 -8.43
N LEU A 197 3.95 -16.09 -8.03
CA LEU A 197 3.74 -15.63 -6.67
C LEU A 197 2.31 -15.96 -6.20
N HIS A 198 2.16 -16.50 -5.00
CA HIS A 198 0.88 -16.61 -4.30
C HIS A 198 1.02 -15.96 -2.92
N LEU A 199 0.17 -14.97 -2.65
CA LEU A 199 0.06 -14.30 -1.37
C LEU A 199 -1.33 -14.58 -0.80
N ASN A 200 -1.39 -15.04 0.43
CA ASN A 200 -2.64 -15.10 1.16
C ASN A 200 -2.45 -14.78 2.63
N GLY A 201 -3.50 -14.25 3.25
CA GLY A 201 -3.44 -13.84 4.64
C GLY A 201 -4.74 -13.28 5.15
N GLU A 202 -4.81 -13.12 6.46
CA GLU A 202 -5.91 -12.50 7.17
C GLU A 202 -5.35 -11.59 8.25
N PHE A 203 -6.06 -10.52 8.53
CA PHE A 203 -5.73 -9.62 9.60
C PHE A 203 -7.01 -9.15 10.27
N ARG A 204 -6.92 -8.89 11.57
CA ARG A 204 -8.07 -8.45 12.36
C ARG A 204 -7.65 -7.30 13.25
N ASN A 205 -8.48 -6.25 13.25
CA ASN A 205 -8.36 -5.12 14.16
C ASN A 205 -6.98 -4.41 14.12
N LEU A 206 -6.30 -4.38 12.96
CA LEU A 206 -5.02 -3.68 12.81
C LEU A 206 -5.21 -2.17 12.95
N GLN A 207 -4.37 -1.52 13.76
CA GLN A 207 -4.39 -0.09 14.05
C GLN A 207 -2.97 0.45 14.25
N GLY A 208 -2.58 1.51 13.56
CA GLY A 208 -1.27 2.13 13.79
C GLY A 208 -0.56 2.60 12.52
N PRO A 209 0.76 2.84 12.61
CA PRO A 209 1.56 3.42 11.52
C PRO A 209 1.46 2.68 10.20
N LEU A 210 1.55 1.34 10.22
CA LEU A 210 1.42 0.47 9.02
C LEU A 210 0.17 0.76 8.18
N VAL A 211 -0.94 1.04 8.86
CA VAL A 211 -2.22 1.32 8.23
C VAL A 211 -2.48 2.83 8.10
N LYS A 212 -1.58 3.69 8.60
CA LYS A 212 -1.70 5.15 8.62
C LYS A 212 -3.06 5.64 9.11
N ALA A 213 -3.69 4.88 10.03
CA ALA A 213 -5.04 5.18 10.51
C ALA A 213 -5.25 4.69 11.94
N ALA A 214 -6.01 5.48 12.70
CA ALA A 214 -6.51 5.11 14.01
C ALA A 214 -7.70 4.14 13.95
N ILE A 215 -8.29 3.95 12.77
CA ILE A 215 -9.46 3.11 12.57
C ILE A 215 -9.02 1.64 12.45
N PRO A 216 -9.67 0.72 13.17
CA PRO A 216 -9.35 -0.71 13.07
C PRO A 216 -9.66 -1.25 11.69
N ARG A 217 -8.72 -2.06 11.16
CA ARG A 217 -8.85 -2.72 9.86
C ARG A 217 -8.84 -4.22 10.02
N SER A 218 -9.78 -4.88 9.37
CA SER A 218 -9.86 -6.34 9.29
C SER A 218 -10.01 -6.74 7.84
N GLY A 219 -9.58 -7.93 7.46
CA GLY A 219 -9.65 -8.34 6.06
C GLY A 219 -8.89 -9.60 5.77
N TYR A 220 -8.97 -10.01 4.51
CA TYR A 220 -8.19 -11.12 3.98
C TYR A 220 -7.86 -10.88 2.52
N PHE A 221 -6.83 -11.54 2.04
CA PHE A 221 -6.45 -11.52 0.64
C PHE A 221 -6.03 -12.93 0.21
N ASP A 222 -6.32 -13.24 -1.05
CA ASP A 222 -5.79 -14.42 -1.75
C ASP A 222 -5.54 -13.98 -3.19
N VAL A 223 -4.27 -13.75 -3.51
CA VAL A 223 -3.86 -13.21 -4.81
C VAL A 223 -2.72 -14.03 -5.38
N ARG A 224 -2.84 -14.39 -6.64
CA ARG A 224 -1.82 -15.08 -7.43
C ARG A 224 -1.36 -14.14 -8.53
N SER A 225 -0.08 -14.23 -8.87
CA SER A 225 0.47 -13.49 -9.99
C SER A 225 1.67 -14.22 -10.59
N GLN A 226 2.13 -13.74 -11.74
CA GLN A 226 3.33 -14.20 -12.40
C GLN A 226 4.04 -13.03 -13.06
N GLY A 227 5.37 -12.97 -12.97
CA GLY A 227 6.15 -11.87 -13.50
C GLY A 227 7.56 -11.83 -12.95
N ASP A 228 8.47 -11.26 -13.73
CA ASP A 228 9.87 -11.09 -13.36
C ASP A 228 10.17 -9.65 -12.89
N SER A 229 9.18 -8.75 -12.90
CA SER A 229 9.24 -7.38 -12.37
C SER A 229 7.98 -7.03 -11.56
N GLN A 230 8.01 -5.94 -10.80
CA GLN A 230 6.82 -5.45 -10.09
C GLN A 230 5.68 -5.13 -11.06
N ALA A 231 5.99 -4.53 -12.21
CA ALA A 231 5.03 -4.20 -13.25
C ALA A 231 4.36 -5.45 -13.84
N GLU A 232 5.13 -6.51 -14.08
CA GLU A 232 4.56 -7.77 -14.58
C GLU A 232 3.69 -8.46 -13.53
N LEU A 233 4.14 -8.51 -12.27
CA LEU A 233 3.33 -9.05 -11.17
C LEU A 233 2.04 -8.25 -10.97
N ALA A 234 2.08 -6.93 -11.07
CA ALA A 234 0.88 -6.10 -10.96
C ALA A 234 -0.07 -6.34 -12.14
N ALA A 235 0.47 -6.43 -13.36
CA ALA A 235 -0.28 -6.65 -14.59
C ALA A 235 -0.90 -8.05 -14.72
N ALA A 236 -0.40 -9.04 -13.97
CA ALA A 236 -0.86 -10.42 -14.04
C ALA A 236 -1.62 -10.89 -12.78
N VAL A 237 -1.94 -9.98 -11.85
CA VAL A 237 -2.59 -10.37 -10.60
C VAL A 237 -4.02 -10.88 -10.84
N ASP A 238 -4.33 -12.02 -10.23
CA ASP A 238 -5.62 -12.68 -10.18
C ASP A 238 -5.97 -12.97 -8.70
N GLY A 239 -7.21 -12.75 -8.30
CA GLY A 239 -7.66 -13.12 -6.96
C GLY A 239 -8.60 -12.10 -6.33
N LEU A 240 -8.56 -11.98 -5.01
CA LEU A 240 -9.43 -11.08 -4.27
C LEU A 240 -8.74 -10.46 -3.06
N ILE A 241 -9.27 -9.31 -2.66
CA ILE A 241 -8.90 -8.59 -1.45
C ILE A 241 -10.19 -8.12 -0.78
N TYR A 242 -10.38 -8.49 0.48
CA TYR A 242 -11.47 -8.03 1.32
C TYR A 242 -10.91 -7.14 2.43
N LEU A 243 -11.53 -5.97 2.62
CA LEU A 243 -11.15 -5.02 3.65
C LEU A 243 -12.39 -4.44 4.32
N GLU A 244 -12.40 -4.51 5.64
CA GLU A 244 -13.35 -3.87 6.54
C GLU A 244 -12.64 -2.80 7.37
N LEU A 245 -13.26 -1.63 7.48
CA LEU A 245 -12.86 -0.56 8.39
C LEU A 245 -13.92 -0.44 9.48
N GLY A 246 -13.50 -0.50 10.74
CA GLY A 246 -14.42 -0.29 11.87
C GLY A 246 -14.68 1.18 12.18
N ALA A 247 -15.15 1.46 13.40
CA ALA A 247 -15.50 2.81 13.80
C ALA A 247 -14.28 3.65 14.22
N GLY A 248 -14.27 4.94 13.88
CA GLY A 248 -13.25 5.88 14.37
C GLY A 248 -13.21 7.22 13.65
N PRO A 249 -12.28 8.11 14.04
CA PRO A 249 -12.08 9.37 13.36
C PRO A 249 -11.53 9.12 11.96
N LEU A 250 -12.21 9.66 10.94
CA LEU A 250 -11.80 9.48 9.55
C LEU A 250 -11.01 10.69 9.08
N ASP A 251 -9.72 10.48 8.85
CA ASP A 251 -8.82 11.45 8.22
C ASP A 251 -8.74 11.11 6.73
N TYR A 252 -9.55 11.82 5.94
CA TYR A 252 -9.69 11.57 4.52
C TYR A 252 -8.40 11.76 3.73
N SER A 253 -7.49 12.60 4.22
CA SER A 253 -6.19 12.85 3.59
C SER A 253 -5.25 11.63 3.60
N LYS A 254 -5.58 10.60 4.39
CA LYS A 254 -4.75 9.39 4.59
C LYS A 254 -5.30 8.14 3.91
N LEU A 255 -6.16 8.30 2.92
CA LEU A 255 -6.70 7.17 2.15
C LEU A 255 -5.66 6.68 1.14
N MET A 256 -5.41 5.37 1.13
CA MET A 256 -4.26 4.76 0.42
C MET A 256 -4.34 4.76 -1.12
N LEU A 257 -5.39 5.33 -1.71
CA LEU A 257 -5.64 5.33 -3.17
C LEU A 257 -5.79 6.73 -3.78
N LEU A 258 -5.73 7.78 -2.98
CA LEU A 258 -5.95 9.16 -3.42
C LEU A 258 -4.85 10.06 -2.87
N THR A 259 -4.50 11.09 -3.64
CA THR A 259 -3.71 12.20 -3.09
C THR A 259 -4.54 12.93 -2.02
N ALA A 260 -3.87 13.58 -1.07
CA ALA A 260 -4.55 14.27 0.03
C ALA A 260 -5.55 15.32 -0.48
N ASP A 261 -5.20 16.06 -1.54
CA ASP A 261 -6.03 17.11 -2.11
C ASP A 261 -7.28 16.53 -2.80
N VAL A 262 -7.10 15.48 -3.60
CA VAL A 262 -8.20 14.81 -4.32
C VAL A 262 -9.15 14.15 -3.32
N ALA A 263 -8.60 13.49 -2.29
CA ALA A 263 -9.41 12.92 -1.23
C ALA A 263 -10.22 14.02 -0.51
N THR A 264 -9.58 15.12 -0.10
CA THR A 264 -10.27 16.21 0.61
C THR A 264 -11.42 16.78 -0.22
N ALA A 265 -11.14 17.17 -1.48
CA ALA A 265 -12.15 17.73 -2.38
C ALA A 265 -13.30 16.73 -2.67
N ALA A 266 -12.98 15.44 -2.82
CA ALA A 266 -13.95 14.38 -3.00
C ALA A 266 -14.90 14.29 -1.80
N PHE A 267 -14.37 14.27 -0.57
CA PHE A 267 -15.17 14.13 0.63
C PHE A 267 -15.99 15.37 0.97
N ASP A 268 -15.49 16.56 0.69
CA ASP A 268 -16.27 17.80 0.86
C ASP A 268 -17.47 17.85 -0.09
N THR A 269 -17.29 17.34 -1.30
CA THR A 269 -18.39 17.22 -2.27
C THR A 269 -19.39 16.15 -1.82
N LEU A 270 -18.92 15.00 -1.36
CA LEU A 270 -19.77 13.90 -0.90
C LEU A 270 -20.51 14.22 0.41
N ILE A 271 -19.89 14.94 1.33
CA ILE A 271 -20.46 15.29 2.65
C ILE A 271 -20.28 16.80 2.91
N PRO A 272 -21.13 17.66 2.32
CA PRO A 272 -21.06 19.10 2.55
C PRO A 272 -21.17 19.45 4.04
N GLY A 273 -20.28 20.32 4.53
CA GLY A 273 -20.20 20.67 5.96
C GLY A 273 -19.36 19.70 6.81
N SER A 274 -18.64 18.77 6.18
CA SER A 274 -17.59 17.92 6.79
C SER A 274 -16.57 18.72 7.60
N HIS A 275 -16.22 19.93 7.15
CA HIS A 275 -15.26 20.82 7.80
C HIS A 275 -15.71 21.33 9.17
N ASP A 276 -16.99 21.64 9.34
CA ASP A 276 -17.52 22.20 10.60
C ASP A 276 -17.58 21.13 11.71
N LYS A 277 -17.78 19.88 11.30
CA LYS A 277 -17.81 18.73 12.20
C LYS A 277 -17.29 17.50 11.47
N GLN A 278 -16.05 17.13 11.78
CA GLN A 278 -15.42 15.97 11.19
C GLN A 278 -16.29 14.71 11.39
N PRO A 279 -16.81 14.11 10.31
CA PRO A 279 -17.63 12.90 10.40
C PRO A 279 -16.82 11.76 11.00
N LYS A 280 -17.47 10.96 11.85
CA LYS A 280 -16.91 9.70 12.35
C LYS A 280 -17.30 8.59 11.40
N LEU A 281 -16.35 7.74 11.02
CA LEU A 281 -16.67 6.48 10.36
C LEU A 281 -17.33 5.55 11.38
N GLU A 282 -18.44 4.94 10.99
CA GLU A 282 -19.09 3.87 11.76
C GLU A 282 -18.60 2.52 11.26
N CYS A 283 -18.59 2.32 9.94
CA CYS A 283 -17.98 1.17 9.28
C CYS A 283 -17.76 1.44 7.78
N ALA A 284 -16.83 0.74 7.16
CA ALA A 284 -16.73 0.63 5.71
C ALA A 284 -16.33 -0.79 5.30
N LEU A 285 -16.69 -1.19 4.09
CA LEU A 285 -16.32 -2.48 3.52
C LEU A 285 -16.03 -2.36 2.03
N THR A 286 -15.08 -3.16 1.56
CA THR A 286 -14.80 -3.36 0.14
C THR A 286 -14.40 -4.81 -0.12
N LEU A 287 -14.86 -5.33 -1.25
CA LEU A 287 -14.34 -6.55 -1.86
C LEU A 287 -13.82 -6.17 -3.24
N GLY A 288 -12.52 -6.26 -3.44
CA GLY A 288 -11.87 -6.16 -4.74
C GLY A 288 -11.68 -7.55 -5.33
N VAL A 289 -12.02 -7.71 -6.61
CA VAL A 289 -11.74 -8.92 -7.40
C VAL A 289 -10.84 -8.51 -8.55
N PHE A 290 -9.73 -9.23 -8.70
CA PHE A 290 -8.72 -8.99 -9.72
C PHE A 290 -8.73 -10.11 -10.75
N LYS A 291 -8.70 -9.72 -12.03
CA LYS A 291 -8.47 -10.62 -13.16
C LYS A 291 -7.49 -9.98 -14.12
N ASP A 292 -6.36 -10.64 -14.37
CA ASP A 292 -5.33 -10.21 -15.34
C ASP A 292 -4.91 -8.74 -15.13
N GLY A 293 -4.61 -8.37 -13.88
CA GLY A 293 -4.21 -7.01 -13.53
C GLY A 293 -5.35 -5.99 -13.44
N LYS A 294 -6.59 -6.38 -13.74
CA LYS A 294 -7.77 -5.51 -13.65
C LYS A 294 -8.55 -5.79 -12.38
N GLY A 295 -8.63 -4.79 -11.50
CA GLY A 295 -9.38 -4.87 -10.25
C GLY A 295 -10.74 -4.20 -10.37
N ILE A 296 -11.80 -4.83 -9.87
CA ILE A 296 -13.11 -4.21 -9.73
C ILE A 296 -13.68 -4.46 -8.34
N THR A 297 -14.57 -3.59 -7.87
CA THR A 297 -15.43 -3.88 -6.71
C THR A 297 -16.81 -4.37 -7.19
N PRO A 298 -17.06 -5.68 -7.34
CA PRO A 298 -18.27 -6.20 -7.98
C PRO A 298 -19.56 -5.82 -7.24
N TYR A 299 -19.50 -5.69 -5.91
CA TYR A 299 -20.62 -5.27 -5.06
C TYR A 299 -20.50 -3.80 -4.62
N GLY A 300 -19.52 -3.08 -5.15
CA GLY A 300 -19.16 -1.74 -4.74
C GLY A 300 -18.39 -1.68 -3.42
N TYR A 301 -17.96 -0.46 -3.11
CA TYR A 301 -17.53 0.00 -1.80
C TYR A 301 -18.74 0.57 -1.05
N ALA A 302 -18.85 0.29 0.24
CA ALA A 302 -19.85 0.93 1.08
C ALA A 302 -19.20 1.46 2.36
N ALA A 303 -19.55 2.69 2.75
CA ALA A 303 -19.15 3.27 4.02
C ALA A 303 -20.30 3.99 4.68
N ARG A 304 -20.33 3.97 6.00
CA ARG A 304 -21.26 4.72 6.81
C ARG A 304 -20.50 5.64 7.74
N THR A 305 -20.92 6.90 7.75
CA THR A 305 -20.46 7.90 8.71
C THR A 305 -21.63 8.37 9.58
N SER A 306 -21.30 9.17 10.59
CA SER A 306 -22.29 9.87 11.41
C SER A 306 -23.19 10.83 10.62
N GLN A 307 -22.80 11.24 9.39
CA GLN A 307 -23.52 12.22 8.58
C GLN A 307 -24.13 11.64 7.30
N ALA A 308 -23.51 10.63 6.70
CA ALA A 308 -23.90 10.11 5.39
C ALA A 308 -23.67 8.60 5.24
N ASN A 309 -24.39 7.98 4.30
CA ASN A 309 -23.99 6.70 3.73
C ASN A 309 -23.35 6.94 2.37
N LEU A 310 -22.19 6.34 2.14
CA LEU A 310 -21.43 6.40 0.91
C LEU A 310 -21.48 5.04 0.22
N VAL A 311 -21.72 5.04 -1.08
CA VAL A 311 -21.56 3.85 -1.93
C VAL A 311 -20.77 4.22 -3.16
N GLY A 312 -19.88 3.35 -3.59
CA GLY A 312 -19.08 3.61 -4.78
C GLY A 312 -18.67 2.35 -5.51
N LYS A 313 -18.06 2.54 -6.66
CA LYS A 313 -17.39 1.48 -7.43
C LYS A 313 -15.97 1.94 -7.72
N VAL A 314 -15.04 0.99 -7.64
CA VAL A 314 -13.65 1.20 -7.97
C VAL A 314 -13.28 0.22 -9.09
N GLU A 315 -12.63 0.75 -10.12
CA GLU A 315 -12.03 0.01 -11.22
C GLU A 315 -10.55 0.40 -11.31
N LEU A 316 -9.69 -0.60 -11.42
CA LEU A 316 -8.23 -0.47 -11.48
C LEU A 316 -7.75 -1.22 -12.71
N ASP A 317 -6.82 -0.64 -13.46
CA ASP A 317 -6.00 -1.36 -14.43
C ASP A 317 -4.55 -1.19 -14.01
N LEU A 318 -4.00 -2.20 -13.32
CA LEU A 318 -2.65 -2.18 -12.75
C LEU A 318 -1.57 -2.29 -13.83
N LYS A 319 -1.92 -2.77 -15.03
CA LYS A 319 -1.00 -2.81 -16.16
C LYS A 319 -0.78 -1.40 -16.73
N LYS A 320 -1.85 -0.62 -16.81
CA LYS A 320 -1.82 0.78 -17.24
C LYS A 320 -1.58 1.78 -16.12
N GLU A 321 -1.69 1.31 -14.88
CA GLU A 321 -1.60 2.10 -13.66
C GLU A 321 -2.60 3.25 -13.61
N ILE A 322 -3.85 2.91 -13.92
CA ILE A 322 -4.96 3.85 -13.90
C ILE A 322 -6.04 3.39 -12.92
N ILE A 323 -6.78 4.37 -12.43
CA ILE A 323 -7.91 4.19 -11.53
C ILE A 323 -9.11 4.96 -12.05
N HIS A 324 -10.28 4.35 -11.91
CA HIS A 324 -11.56 4.98 -12.09
C HIS A 324 -12.42 4.67 -10.87
N MET A 325 -13.00 5.71 -10.27
CA MET A 325 -13.89 5.58 -9.12
C MET A 325 -15.12 6.43 -9.29
N ASN A 326 -16.27 5.86 -8.94
CA ASN A 326 -17.52 6.59 -8.82
C ASN A 326 -18.01 6.46 -7.38
N PHE A 327 -18.34 7.56 -6.73
CA PHE A 327 -18.93 7.54 -5.39
C PHE A 327 -20.20 8.37 -5.38
N SER A 328 -21.19 7.91 -4.63
CA SER A 328 -22.40 8.65 -4.31
C SER A 328 -22.62 8.66 -2.80
N SER A 329 -23.16 9.77 -2.32
CA SER A 329 -23.45 10.00 -0.91
C SER A 329 -24.92 10.27 -0.70
N SER A 330 -25.48 9.73 0.38
CA SER A 330 -26.83 10.03 0.85
C SER A 330 -26.79 10.51 2.28
N SER A 331 -27.24 11.74 2.50
CA SER A 331 -27.30 12.35 3.84
C SER A 331 -28.25 11.58 4.75
N ARG A 332 -27.90 11.46 6.04
CA ARG A 332 -28.73 10.82 7.05
C ARG A 332 -29.75 11.82 7.63
N LYS A 333 -31.00 11.38 7.82
CA LYS A 333 -32.06 12.18 8.46
C LYS A 333 -31.60 12.67 9.84
N GLY A 334 -31.75 13.96 10.13
CA GLY A 334 -31.47 14.56 11.44
C GLY A 334 -30.28 15.53 11.51
N VAL A 335 -29.54 15.72 10.42
CA VAL A 335 -28.48 16.74 10.33
C VAL A 335 -29.04 18.00 9.65
N GLY A 336 -29.74 18.83 10.42
CA GLY A 336 -29.80 20.29 10.22
C GLY A 336 -30.37 20.91 8.94
N MET A 337 -30.90 20.20 7.93
CA MET A 337 -31.56 20.83 6.77
C MET A 337 -32.80 20.06 6.27
N SER A 338 -33.78 20.85 5.82
CA SER A 338 -35.19 20.54 5.51
C SER A 338 -35.50 19.27 4.73
N VAL A 339 -36.73 18.78 4.95
CA VAL A 339 -37.46 17.64 4.35
C VAL A 339 -37.72 17.79 2.83
N GLY A 340 -36.84 18.49 2.10
CA GLY A 340 -37.06 18.86 0.68
C GLY A 340 -36.29 18.04 -0.33
N ASN A 341 -34.97 17.86 -0.18
CA ASN A 341 -34.14 17.31 -1.25
C ASN A 341 -33.13 16.30 -0.71
N VAL A 342 -33.35 15.02 -1.00
CA VAL A 342 -32.30 13.99 -0.92
C VAL A 342 -31.37 14.21 -2.10
N PHE A 343 -30.50 15.21 -2.03
CA PHE A 343 -29.43 15.36 -3.01
C PHE A 343 -28.45 14.21 -2.81
N SER A 344 -28.37 13.32 -3.79
CA SER A 344 -27.24 12.40 -3.90
C SER A 344 -26.08 13.19 -4.48
N ASN A 345 -25.09 13.51 -3.66
CA ASN A 345 -23.85 14.07 -4.18
C ASN A 345 -23.06 12.93 -4.81
N THR A 346 -22.64 13.11 -6.05
CA THR A 346 -21.87 12.12 -6.80
C THR A 346 -20.55 12.76 -7.20
N ILE A 347 -19.49 11.96 -7.15
CA ILE A 347 -18.18 12.32 -7.70
C ILE A 347 -17.69 11.19 -8.59
N GLU A 348 -16.89 11.58 -9.58
CA GLU A 348 -16.17 10.67 -10.44
C GLU A 348 -14.70 11.07 -10.38
N ILE A 349 -13.83 10.07 -10.19
CA ILE A 349 -12.38 10.26 -10.09
C ILE A 349 -11.76 9.34 -11.12
N GLU A 350 -10.91 9.88 -11.97
CA GLU A 350 -10.21 9.11 -13.00
C GLU A 350 -8.77 9.63 -13.15
N GLY A 351 -7.85 8.76 -13.53
CA GLY A 351 -6.49 9.15 -13.90
C GLY A 351 -5.45 8.07 -13.62
N ALA A 352 -4.19 8.47 -13.63
CA ALA A 352 -3.09 7.61 -13.19
C ALA A 352 -3.20 7.35 -11.68
N LEU A 353 -2.69 6.21 -11.22
CA LEU A 353 -2.64 5.88 -9.78
C LEU A 353 -1.81 6.90 -8.98
N THR A 354 -0.83 7.52 -9.61
CA THR A 354 0.03 8.56 -9.03
C THR A 354 -0.61 9.94 -8.98
N ASP A 355 -1.53 10.24 -9.89
CA ASP A 355 -2.20 11.55 -10.00
C ASP A 355 -3.66 11.40 -10.46
N PRO A 356 -4.54 10.80 -9.63
CA PRO A 356 -5.96 10.70 -9.94
C PRO A 356 -6.61 12.09 -9.86
N LYS A 357 -7.62 12.37 -10.70
CA LYS A 357 -8.30 13.67 -10.74
C LYS A 357 -9.81 13.53 -10.61
N ILE A 358 -10.44 14.46 -9.91
CA ILE A 358 -11.89 14.57 -9.91
C ILE A 358 -12.31 15.08 -11.28
N ILE A 359 -13.11 14.30 -12.00
CA ILE A 359 -13.67 14.71 -13.28
C ILE A 359 -15.10 15.22 -13.08
N PRO A 360 -15.51 16.28 -13.80
CA PRO A 360 -16.89 16.73 -13.77
C PRO A 360 -17.81 15.66 -14.34
N ASP A 361 -18.94 15.37 -13.68
CA ASP A 361 -19.99 14.50 -14.21
C ASP A 361 -20.52 15.09 -15.52
N ALA A 362 -19.99 14.58 -16.63
CA ALA A 362 -20.22 15.11 -17.97
C ALA A 362 -21.70 15.00 -18.37
N THR A 363 -22.45 14.08 -17.75
CA THR A 363 -23.87 13.86 -18.04
C THR A 363 -24.72 15.10 -17.71
N GLY A 364 -24.36 15.83 -16.65
CA GLY A 364 -25.04 17.07 -16.27
C GLY A 364 -24.57 18.32 -17.03
N LEU A 365 -23.27 18.40 -17.34
CA LEU A 365 -22.66 19.55 -18.01
C LEU A 365 -22.94 19.58 -19.51
N ILE A 366 -22.99 18.42 -20.16
CA ILE A 366 -23.35 18.29 -21.57
C ILE A 366 -24.80 18.73 -21.76
N TRP A 367 -25.75 18.25 -20.93
CA TRP A 367 -27.15 18.69 -21.03
C TRP A 367 -27.32 20.19 -20.78
N ARG A 368 -26.59 20.78 -19.84
CA ARG A 368 -26.62 22.24 -19.58
C ARG A 368 -25.95 23.04 -20.70
N GLY A 369 -24.87 22.54 -21.30
CA GLY A 369 -24.20 23.15 -22.45
C GLY A 369 -25.09 23.12 -23.70
N TRP A 370 -25.71 21.97 -24.02
CA TRP A 370 -26.69 21.88 -25.10
C TRP A 370 -27.95 22.68 -24.79
N ALA A 371 -28.44 22.71 -23.55
CA ALA A 371 -29.56 23.55 -23.17
C ALA A 371 -29.22 25.04 -23.30
N ALA A 372 -28.02 25.49 -22.94
CA ALA A 372 -27.58 26.89 -23.13
C ALA A 372 -27.44 27.25 -24.62
N ILE A 373 -26.97 26.32 -25.45
CA ILE A 373 -26.89 26.49 -26.90
C ILE A 373 -28.28 26.47 -27.55
N LEU A 374 -29.17 25.56 -27.13
CA LEU A 374 -30.54 25.42 -27.64
C LEU A 374 -31.48 26.53 -27.13
N THR A 375 -31.21 27.11 -25.95
CA THR A 375 -31.95 28.27 -25.41
C THR A 375 -31.30 29.62 -25.77
N GLY A 376 -30.25 29.63 -26.59
CA GLY A 376 -29.61 30.85 -27.06
C GLY A 376 -29.01 31.72 -25.95
N GLY A 377 -28.53 31.13 -24.86
CA GLY A 377 -27.91 31.86 -23.74
C GLY A 377 -28.88 32.51 -22.75
N LEU A 378 -30.18 32.26 -22.82
CA LEU A 378 -31.16 32.86 -21.89
C LEU A 378 -31.15 32.26 -20.47
N SER A 379 -30.43 31.16 -20.22
CA SER A 379 -30.40 30.50 -18.90
C SER A 379 -29.28 30.97 -17.94
N ILE A 380 -28.56 32.05 -18.26
CA ILE A 380 -27.57 32.66 -17.33
C ILE A 380 -28.24 33.67 -16.37
N VAL A 381 -29.52 33.97 -16.55
CA VAL A 381 -30.30 34.80 -15.61
C VAL A 381 -31.57 34.04 -15.22
N GLY A 382 -31.50 33.30 -14.12
CA GLY A 382 -32.61 32.56 -13.52
C GLY A 382 -32.21 31.91 -12.20
#